data_AF-A0A2T4RXH7-F1
#
_entry.id   AF-A0A2T4RXH7-F1
#
_cell.length_a   1.000
_cell.length_b   1.000
_cell.length_c   1.000
_cell.angle_alpha   90.00
_cell.angle_beta   90.00
_cell.angle_gamma   90.00
#
_symmetry.space_group_name_H-M   'P 1'
#
loop_
_entity.id
_entity.type
_entity.pdbx_description
1 polymer ?
#
loop_
_entity_poly.entity_id
_entity_poly.type
_entity_poly.pdbx_seq_one_letter_code
_entity_poly.pdbx_strand_id
1 'polypeptide(L)' 'DEYGLDEGKPANFIVVDAPTVFEAQRRRSDCLASVRHGEYLFKKALPKYETELDVTRKTK' A
#
# COMPACT_ATOMS: atom_id res chain seq x y z
N ASP A 1 -2.12 19.84 -15.12
CA ASP A 1 -2.08 18.57 -15.88
C ASP A 1 -1.08 17.54 -15.38
N GLU A 2 -0.22 17.86 -14.42
CA GLU A 2 0.91 16.99 -14.02
C GLU A 2 0.55 15.86 -13.04
N TYR A 3 -0.74 15.68 -12.71
CA TYR A 3 -1.20 14.68 -11.74
C TYR A 3 -2.00 13.57 -12.41
N GLY A 4 -1.80 12.34 -11.96
CA GLY A 4 -2.46 11.14 -12.48
C GLY A 4 -1.46 10.05 -12.81
N LEU A 5 -1.98 8.89 -13.18
CA LEU A 5 -1.21 7.71 -13.56
C LEU A 5 -1.19 7.49 -15.09
N ASP A 6 -1.67 8.47 -15.85
CA ASP A 6 -1.74 8.40 -17.31
C ASP A 6 -0.35 8.49 -17.95
N GLU A 7 -0.21 7.92 -19.15
CA GLU A 7 1.04 7.95 -19.91
C GLU A 7 1.49 9.39 -20.23
N GLY A 8 2.81 9.60 -20.23
CA GLY A 8 3.44 10.91 -20.44
C GLY A 8 3.47 11.81 -19.20
N LYS A 9 2.74 11.46 -18.12
CA LYS A 9 2.83 12.17 -16.84
C LYS A 9 4.06 11.73 -16.03
N PRO A 10 4.57 12.58 -15.11
CA PRO A 10 5.64 12.19 -14.21
C PRO A 10 5.27 10.94 -13.42
N ALA A 11 6.21 10.00 -13.27
CA ALA A 11 6.03 8.78 -12.47
C ALA A 11 6.02 9.10 -10.97
N ASN A 12 4.89 9.65 -10.51
CA ASN A 12 4.61 10.07 -9.15
C ASN A 12 3.44 9.26 -8.60
N PHE A 13 3.72 8.26 -7.76
CA PHE A 13 2.68 7.40 -7.20
C PHE A 13 3.12 6.78 -5.89
N ILE A 14 2.15 6.22 -5.17
CA ILE A 14 2.38 5.44 -3.96
C ILE A 14 1.89 4.01 -4.18
N VAL A 15 2.50 3.08 -3.46
CA VAL A 15 2.05 1.68 -3.40
C VAL A 15 1.43 1.46 -2.03
N VAL A 16 0.18 1.00 -2.00
CA VAL A 16 -0.58 0.74 -0.76
C VAL A 16 -0.84 -0.75 -0.64
N ASP A 17 -0.72 -1.30 0.57
CA ASP A 17 -0.96 -2.72 0.84
C ASP A 17 -2.47 -3.04 0.89
N ALA A 18 -3.14 -2.97 -0.25
CA ALA A 18 -4.55 -3.33 -0.39
C ALA A 18 -4.91 -3.72 -1.84
N PRO A 19 -5.86 -4.66 -2.02
CA PRO A 19 -6.30 -5.08 -3.35
C PRO A 19 -7.28 -4.10 -4.01
N THR A 20 -7.94 -3.25 -3.21
CA THR A 20 -8.92 -2.27 -3.69
C THR A 20 -8.84 -0.99 -2.86
N VAL A 21 -9.34 0.12 -3.42
CA VAL A 21 -9.44 1.41 -2.69
C VAL A 21 -10.32 1.29 -1.44
N PHE A 22 -11.38 0.49 -1.52
CA PHE A 22 -12.25 0.22 -0.38
C PHE A 22 -11.49 -0.50 0.75
N GLU A 23 -10.76 -1.58 0.45
CA GLU A 23 -9.98 -2.30 1.46
C GLU A 23 -8.85 -1.44 2.02
N ALA A 24 -8.23 -0.58 1.20
CA ALA A 24 -7.21 0.38 1.64
C ALA A 24 -7.76 1.29 2.75
N GLN A 25 -8.96 1.84 2.55
CA GLN A 25 -9.63 2.65 3.57
C GLN A 25 -10.05 1.82 4.78
N ARG A 26 -10.72 0.68 4.57
CA ARG A 26 -11.25 -0.17 5.65
C ARG A 26 -10.16 -0.67 6.59
N ARG A 27 -9.02 -1.08 6.05
CA ARG A 27 -7.88 -1.61 6.83
C ARG A 27 -6.94 -0.53 7.34
N ARG A 28 -7.13 0.74 6.92
CA ARG A 28 -6.15 1.82 7.11
C ARG A 28 -4.78 1.38 6.59
N SER A 29 -4.76 0.83 5.38
CA SER A 29 -3.57 0.22 4.79
C SER A 29 -2.41 1.21 4.73
N ASP A 30 -1.23 0.70 5.07
CA ASP A 30 0.00 1.47 5.02
C ASP A 30 0.47 1.71 3.58
N CYS A 31 1.22 2.79 3.41
CA CYS A 31 2.03 3.03 2.23
C CYS A 31 3.31 2.17 2.30
N LEU A 32 3.49 1.29 1.31
CA LEU A 32 4.67 0.43 1.16
C LEU A 32 5.80 1.14 0.42
N ALA A 33 5.49 2.05 -0.50
CA ALA A 33 6.49 2.81 -1.23
C ALA A 33 5.94 4.13 -1.74
N SER A 34 6.80 5.13 -1.82
CA SER A 34 6.51 6.38 -2.53
C SER A 34 7.54 6.59 -3.61
N VAL A 35 7.07 6.78 -4.84
CA VAL A 35 7.90 7.02 -6.02
C VAL A 35 7.66 8.44 -6.49
N ARG A 36 8.74 9.17 -6.77
CA ARG A 36 8.70 10.53 -7.31
C ARG A 36 9.69 10.65 -8.46
N HIS A 37 9.22 11.08 -9.63
CA HIS A 37 9.97 11.12 -10.88
C HIS A 37 10.68 9.79 -11.22
N GLY A 38 10.05 8.67 -10.91
CA GLY A 38 10.60 7.32 -11.16
C GLY A 38 11.58 6.82 -10.10
N GLU A 39 11.92 7.62 -9.09
CA GLU A 39 12.82 7.24 -8.00
C GLU A 39 12.07 6.94 -6.71
N TYR A 40 12.54 5.95 -5.94
CA TYR A 40 11.97 5.64 -4.63
C TYR A 40 12.40 6.70 -3.62
N LEU A 41 11.44 7.45 -3.09
CA LEU A 41 11.66 8.27 -1.89
C LEU A 41 11.76 7.39 -0.64
N PHE A 42 10.93 6.34 -0.59
CA PHE A 42 11.06 5.26 0.40
C PHE A 42 10.45 3.96 -0.10
N LYS A 43 10.89 2.86 0.51
CA LYS A 43 10.33 1.52 0.33
C LYS A 43 10.37 0.76 1.67
N LYS A 44 9.23 0.24 2.08
CA LYS A 44 9.02 -0.55 3.30
C LYS A 44 8.81 -2.02 2.93
N ALA A 45 9.34 -2.92 3.74
CA ALA A 45 9.01 -4.35 3.64
C ALA A 45 7.57 -4.60 4.13
N LEU A 46 6.96 -5.69 3.65
CA LEU A 46 5.67 -6.13 4.18
C LEU A 46 5.78 -6.44 5.68
N PRO A 47 4.74 -6.15 6.47
CA PRO A 47 4.71 -6.49 7.88
C PRO A 47 4.87 -8.00 8.04
N LYS A 48 5.74 -8.40 8.97
CA LYS A 48 5.90 -9.78 9.39
C LYS A 48 5.25 -9.94 10.75
N TYR A 49 4.43 -10.96 10.90
CA TYR A 49 3.78 -11.30 12.16
C TYR A 49 4.49 -12.49 12.77
N GLU A 50 4.82 -12.41 14.06
CA GLU A 50 5.46 -13.51 14.79
C GLU A 50 4.49 -14.65 15.08
N THR A 51 3.19 -14.37 15.05
CA THR A 51 2.12 -15.34 15.33
C THR A 51 1.24 -15.51 14.11
N GLU A 52 0.81 -16.74 13.85
CA GLU A 52 -0.14 -17.02 12.78
C GLU A 52 -1.53 -16.46 13.11
N LEU A 53 -2.25 -16.07 12.05
CA LEU A 53 -3.62 -15.61 12.18
C LEU A 53 -4.54 -16.80 12.49
N ASP A 54 -4.98 -16.92 13.74
CA ASP A 54 -5.98 -17.92 14.13
C ASP A 54 -7.39 -17.46 13.72
N VAL A 55 -7.76 -17.79 12.48
CA VAL A 55 -9.09 -17.50 11.91
C VAL A 55 -10.22 -18.34 12.53
N THR A 56 -9.89 -19.33 13.39
CA THR A 56 -10.87 -20.22 14.03
C THR A 56 -11.16 -19.85 15.48
N ARG A 57 -10.43 -18.90 16.06
CA ARG A 57 -10.58 -18.47 17.44
C ARG A 57 -11.97 -17.87 17.67
N LYS A 58 -12.84 -18.61 18.35
CA LYS A 58 -14.11 -18.07 18.87
C LYS A 58 -13.78 -17.05 19.97
N THR A 59 -13.88 -15.76 19.66
CA THR A 59 -13.99 -14.71 20.68
C THR A 59 -15.27 -14.96 21.48
N LYS A 60 -15.12 -15.08 22.81
CA LYS A 60 -16.26 -15.15 23.75
C LYS A 60 -17.02 -13.83 23.78
#